data_AF-A0AAW2QCQ0-F1
#
_entry.id   AF-A0AAW2QCQ0-F1
#
_cell.length_a   1.000
_cell.length_b   1.000
_cell.length_c   1.000
_cell.angle_alpha   90.00
_cell.angle_beta   90.00
_cell.angle_gamma   90.00
#
_symmetry.space_group_name_H-M   'P 1'
#
loop_
_entity.id
_entity.type
_entity.pdbx_description
1 polymer ?
#
loop_
_entity_poly.entity_id
_entity_poly.type
_entity_poly.pdbx_seq_one_letter_code
_entity_poly.pdbx_strand_id
1 'polypeptide(L)' 'MEKNIGIAIDQVIPGGHGTIPLSPYYFWPRKDAWEELKVMLESKPWISNKQMVVLLNQATDIINLWQQGEGDLA' A
#
# COMPACT_ATOMS: atom_id res chain seq x y z
N MET A 1 -13.96 -12.46 12.45
CA MET A 1 -12.96 -11.39 12.25
C MET A 1 -13.48 -10.51 11.14
N GLU A 2 -13.35 -9.20 11.28
CA GLU A 2 -13.79 -8.24 10.26
C GLU A 2 -12.92 -8.46 9.01
N LYS A 3 -13.55 -8.72 7.85
CA LYS A 3 -12.86 -8.97 6.57
C LYS A 3 -12.21 -7.68 6.08
N ASN A 4 -11.02 -7.37 6.57
CA ASN A 4 -10.26 -6.20 6.14
C ASN A 4 -8.81 -6.60 5.83
N ILE A 5 -8.21 -5.88 4.88
CA ILE A 5 -6.78 -5.91 4.59
C ILE A 5 -6.17 -4.55 4.90
N GLY A 6 -5.02 -4.56 5.59
CA GLY A 6 -4.23 -3.37 5.89
C GLY A 6 -3.02 -3.28 4.97
N ILE A 7 -2.78 -2.12 4.36
CA ILE A 7 -1.61 -1.86 3.51
C ILE A 7 -0.82 -0.68 4.08
N ALA A 8 0.50 -0.84 4.17
CA ALA A 8 1.44 0.19 4.60
C ALA A 8 2.73 0.11 3.75
N ILE A 9 3.48 1.21 3.70
CA ILE A 9 4.77 1.29 2.98
C ILE A 9 5.88 1.57 3.98
N ASP A 10 6.99 0.85 3.83
CA ASP A 10 8.25 1.11 4.50
C ASP A 10 9.29 1.65 3.52
N GLN A 11 10.13 2.57 3.98
CA GLN A 11 11.29 3.04 3.25
C GLN A 11 12.53 2.22 3.68
N VAL A 12 13.22 1.65 2.69
CA VAL A 12 14.51 0.99 2.88
C VAL A 12 15.63 2.01 2.66
N ILE A 13 16.53 2.19 3.64
CA ILE A 13 17.69 3.06 3.50
C ILE A 13 18.92 2.26 3.02
N PRO A 14 19.49 2.58 1.85
CA PRO A 14 20.75 1.98 1.41
C PRO A 14 21.88 2.39 2.37
N GLY A 15 22.68 1.44 2.84
CA GLY A 15 23.84 1.71 3.72
C GLY A 15 23.70 1.24 5.17
N GLY A 16 22.64 0.50 5.53
CA GLY A 16 22.61 -0.30 6.77
C GLY A 16 21.73 0.22 7.91
N HIS A 17 20.94 1.27 7.68
CA HIS A 17 20.07 1.85 8.72
C HIS A 17 18.68 1.19 8.85
N GLY A 18 18.46 0.04 8.21
CA GLY A 18 17.21 -0.72 8.34
C GLY A 18 16.04 -0.17 7.52
N THR A 19 14.83 -0.55 7.93
CA THR A 19 13.56 -0.07 7.36
C THR A 19 12.91 0.95 8.29
N ILE A 20 12.38 2.02 7.71
CA ILE A 20 11.64 3.05 8.44
C ILE A 20 10.20 3.06 7.92
N PRO A 21 9.18 3.00 8.80
CA PRO A 21 7.80 3.07 8.38
C PRO A 21 7.50 4.42 7.72
N LEU A 22 7.07 4.39 6.46
CA LEU A 22 6.77 5.58 5.67
C LEU A 22 5.29 5.98 5.80
N SER A 23 4.40 5.01 5.99
CA SER A 23 2.96 5.24 6.14
C SER A 23 2.35 4.42 7.28
N PRO A 24 1.23 4.87 7.88
CA PRO A 24 0.41 4.01 8.70
C PRO A 24 -0.26 2.92 7.86
N TYR A 25 -0.91 1.97 8.53
CA TYR A 25 -1.78 1.00 7.87
C TYR A 25 -3.09 1.66 7.43
N TYR A 26 -3.40 1.54 6.15
CA TYR A 26 -4.69 1.90 5.57
C TYR A 26 -5.54 0.64 5.38
N PHE A 27 -6.77 0.66 5.88
CA PHE A 27 -7.63 -0.53 5.94
C PHE A 27 -8.70 -0.51 4.85
N TRP A 28 -8.61 -1.46 3.93
CA TRP A 28 -9.60 -1.76 2.91
C TRP A 28 -10.55 -2.88 3.38
N PRO A 29 -11.85 -2.87 3.04
CA PRO A 29 -12.59 -1.90 2.21
C PRO A 29 -13.22 -0.75 3.01
N ARG A 30 -12.93 -0.62 4.32
CA ARG A 30 -13.51 0.43 5.19
C ARG A 30 -13.21 1.83 4.70
N LYS A 31 -12.01 2.01 4.17
CA LYS A 31 -11.51 3.25 3.58
C LYS A 31 -10.79 2.89 2.28
N ASP A 32 -10.74 3.84 1.36
CA ASP A 32 -9.96 3.69 0.13
C ASP A 32 -8.46 3.72 0.45
N ALA A 33 -7.91 2.55 0.76
CA ALA A 33 -6.50 2.39 1.10
C ALA A 33 -5.59 2.75 -0.08
N TRP A 34 -6.04 2.57 -1.32
CA TRP A 34 -5.24 2.87 -2.51
C TRP A 34 -5.12 4.39 -2.71
N GLU A 35 -6.22 5.12 -2.58
CA GLU A 35 -6.21 6.58 -2.72
C GLU A 35 -5.40 7.24 -1.58
N GLU A 36 -5.53 6.74 -0.35
CA GLU A 36 -4.73 7.23 0.77
C GLU A 36 -3.22 7.01 0.57
N LEU A 37 -2.83 5.86 0.03
CA LEU A 37 -1.43 5.59 -0.33
C LEU A 37 -0.96 6.54 -1.44
N LYS A 38 -1.76 6.77 -2.47
CA LYS A 38 -1.44 7.69 -3.56
C LYS A 38 -1.22 9.11 -3.06
N VAL A 39 -2.16 9.65 -2.29
CA VAL A 39 -2.05 11.00 -1.70
C VAL A 39 -0.81 11.10 -0.80
N MET A 40 -0.53 10.06 -0.01
CA MET A 40 0.66 10.03 0.85
C MET A 40 1.96 10.04 0.02
N LEU A 41 2.04 9.25 -1.07
CA LEU A 41 3.21 9.24 -1.96
C LEU A 41 3.37 10.57 -2.70
N GLU A 42 2.28 11.17 -3.20
CA GLU A 42 2.27 12.48 -3.87
C GLU A 42 2.73 13.61 -2.94
N SER A 43 2.49 13.48 -1.62
CA SER A 43 2.98 14.44 -0.62
C SER A 43 4.50 14.42 -0.41
N LYS A 44 5.22 13.44 -0.97
CA LYS A 44 6.66 13.23 -0.76
C LYS A 44 7.44 13.53 -2.04
N PRO A 45 7.98 14.75 -2.21
CA PRO A 45 8.61 15.18 -3.48
C PRO A 45 9.91 14.42 -3.83
N TRP A 46 10.48 13.68 -2.89
CA TRP A 46 11.66 12.84 -3.10
C TRP A 46 11.31 11.46 -3.68
N ILE A 47 10.04 11.08 -3.72
CA ILE A 47 9.57 9.85 -4.37
C ILE A 47 9.37 10.16 -5.85
N SER A 48 10.05 9.40 -6.71
CA SER A 48 9.89 9.57 -8.15
C SER A 48 8.54 9.05 -8.63
N ASN A 49 7.98 9.66 -9.68
CA ASN A 49 6.73 9.19 -10.31
C ASN A 49 6.80 7.71 -10.70
N LYS A 50 7.97 7.23 -11.16
CA LYS A 50 8.17 5.82 -11.50
C LYS A 50 8.02 4.91 -10.27
N GLN A 51 8.62 5.27 -9.14
CA GLN A 51 8.49 4.50 -7.90
C GLN A 51 7.04 4.51 -7.40
N MET A 52 6.37 5.67 -7.46
CA MET A 52 4.97 5.80 -7.09
C MET A 52 4.07 4.86 -7.90
N VAL A 53 4.22 4.85 -9.23
CA VAL A 53 3.45 3.95 -10.11
C VAL A 53 3.70 2.47 -9.78
N VAL A 54 4.96 2.08 -9.53
CA VAL A 54 5.28 0.69 -9.16
C VAL A 54 4.62 0.29 -7.85
N LEU A 55 4.69 1.14 -6.82
CA LEU A 55 4.08 0.87 -5.51
C LEU A 55 2.55 0.80 -5.59
N LEU A 56 1.92 1.71 -6.36
CA LEU A 56 0.47 1.71 -6.55
C LEU A 56 -0.01 0.49 -7.33
N ASN A 57 0.72 0.03 -8.34
CA ASN A 57 0.39 -1.20 -9.06
C ASN A 57 0.50 -2.43 -8.15
N GLN A 58 1.53 -2.52 -7.31
CA GLN A 58 1.67 -3.60 -6.34
C GLN A 58 0.54 -3.59 -5.30
N ALA A 59 0.13 -2.41 -4.82
CA ALA A 59 -1.02 -2.29 -3.93
C ALA A 59 -2.31 -2.75 -4.63
N THR A 60 -2.52 -2.36 -5.89
CA THR A 60 -3.66 -2.83 -6.72
C THR A 60 -3.67 -4.35 -6.86
N ASP A 61 -2.53 -4.97 -7.14
CA ASP A 61 -2.41 -6.43 -7.27
C ASP A 61 -2.81 -7.13 -5.96
N ILE A 62 -2.34 -6.63 -4.81
CA ILE A 62 -2.68 -7.18 -3.49
C ILE A 62 -4.18 -7.03 -3.19
N ILE A 63 -4.77 -5.87 -3.47
CA ILE A 63 -6.20 -5.63 -3.28
C ILE A 63 -7.02 -6.59 -4.15
N ASN A 64 -6.65 -6.74 -5.43
CA ASN A 64 -7.31 -7.64 -6.36
C ASN A 64 -7.22 -9.10 -5.91
N LEU A 65 -6.05 -9.56 -5.45
CA LEU A 65 -5.86 -10.91 -4.92
C LEU A 65 -6.73 -11.15 -3.68
N TRP A 66 -6.80 -10.17 -2.77
CA TRP A 66 -7.66 -10.26 -1.60
C TRP A 66 -9.14 -10.35 -1.98
N GLN A 67 -9.60 -9.53 -2.93
CA GLN A 67 -10.97 -9.57 -3.45
C GLN A 67 -11.31 -10.89 -4.15
N GLN A 68 -10.38 -11.46 -4.92
CA GLN A 68 -10.57 -12.77 -5.55
C GLN A 68 -10.71 -13.89 -4.52
N GLY A 69 -9.89 -13.85 -3.45
CA GLY A 69 -10.00 -14.78 -2.33
C GLY A 69 -11.32 -14.66 -1.55
N GLU A 70 -11.99 -13.49 -1.57
CA GLU A 70 -13.35 -13.37 -1.05
C GLU A 70 -14.39 -14.05 -1.96
N GLY A 71 -14.15 -14.06 -3.27
CA GLY A 71 -15.04 -14.70 -4.26
C GLY A 71 -14.92 -16.23 -4.31
N ASP A 72 -13.74 -16.79 -4.06
CA ASP A 72 -13.50 -18.25 -4.08
C ASP A 72 -13.98 -18.97 -2.80
N LEU A 73 -14.24 -18.22 -1.72
CA LEU A 73 -14.75 -18.74 -0.44
C LEU A 73 -16.27 -18.51 -0.25
N ALA A 74 -16.97 -18.08 -1.31
CA ALA A 74 -18.40 -17.80 -1.32
C ALA A 74 -19.23 -18.94 -1.92
#